data_AF-A0A6N8VAG6-F1
#
_entry.id   AF-A0A6N8VAG6-F1
#
_cell.length_a   1.000
_cell.length_b   1.000
_cell.length_c   1.000
_cell.angle_alpha   90.00
_cell.angle_beta   90.00
_cell.angle_gamma   90.00
#
_symmetry.space_group_name_H-M   'P 1'
#
loop_
_entity.id
_entity.type
_entity.pdbx_description
1 polymer ?
#
loop_
_entity_poly.entity_id
_entity_poly.type
_entity_poly.pdbx_seq_one_letter_code
_entity_poly.pdbx_strand_id
1 'polypeptide(L)'
;MSRPTDAMTRADPVALTQQLVRTPSVNPVLEEGGDGEGAVAELAAEWLDAWGYRPATVEVAPGRYNVVARRGGGAGPSLLLNGHLD
;
A
#
# COMPACT_ATOMS: atom_id res chain seq x y z
N MET A 1 -7.84 19.05 4.36
CA MET A 1 -7.25 17.70 4.39
C MET A 1 -7.34 17.17 5.82
N SER A 2 -8.11 16.10 6.04
CA SER A 2 -8.21 15.47 7.37
C SER A 2 -6.86 14.81 7.69
N ARG A 3 -6.35 15.00 8.91
CA ARG A 3 -5.13 14.32 9.35
C ARG A 3 -5.39 12.80 9.39
N PRO A 4 -4.43 11.95 8.99
CA PRO A 4 -4.53 10.52 9.24
C PRO A 4 -4.73 10.29 10.74
N THR A 5 -5.63 9.38 11.09
CA THR A 5 -5.95 9.09 12.50
C THR A 5 -4.69 8.66 13.27
N ASP A 6 -4.58 8.97 14.57
CA ASP A 6 -3.41 8.64 15.41
C ASP A 6 -3.03 7.13 15.35
N ALA A 7 -4.03 6.26 15.13
CA ALA A 7 -3.84 4.83 14.92
C ALA A 7 -3.02 4.50 13.65
N MET A 8 -3.23 5.23 12.55
CA MET A 8 -2.44 5.08 11.31
C MET A 8 -1.02 5.61 11.50
N THR A 9 -0.84 6.70 12.24
CA THR A 9 0.50 7.22 12.58
C THR A 9 1.29 6.25 13.47
N ARG A 10 0.62 5.51 14.34
CA ARG A 10 1.22 4.48 15.22
C ARG A 10 1.36 3.09 14.58
N ALA A 11 0.93 2.91 13.34
CA ALA A 11 0.91 1.61 12.65
C ALA A 11 0.18 0.50 13.44
N ASP A 12 -0.98 0.82 14.04
CA ASP A 12 -1.83 -0.18 14.70
C ASP A 12 -2.33 -1.22 13.68
N PRO A 13 -1.94 -2.50 13.80
CA PRO A 13 -2.29 -3.52 12.82
C PRO A 13 -3.81 -3.72 12.70
N VAL A 14 -4.59 -3.59 13.78
CA VAL A 14 -6.04 -3.79 13.72
C VAL A 14 -6.70 -2.68 12.90
N ALA A 15 -6.32 -1.43 13.16
CA ALA A 15 -6.85 -0.28 12.44
C ALA A 15 -6.44 -0.32 10.95
N LEU A 16 -5.19 -0.67 10.66
CA LEU A 16 -4.69 -0.81 9.28
C LEU A 16 -5.43 -1.92 8.54
N THR A 17 -5.56 -3.11 9.12
CA THR A 17 -6.30 -4.21 8.50
C THR A 17 -7.76 -3.86 8.27
N GLN A 18 -8.43 -3.17 9.21
CA GLN A 18 -9.80 -2.71 9.02
C GLN A 18 -9.93 -1.75 7.82
N GLN A 19 -8.96 -0.86 7.61
CA GLN A 19 -8.97 0.04 6.45
C GLN A 19 -8.70 -0.70 5.14
N LEU A 20 -7.75 -1.65 5.13
CA LEU A 20 -7.51 -2.52 3.97
C LEU A 20 -8.78 -3.30 3.59
N VAL A 21 -9.45 -3.95 4.54
CA VAL A 21 -10.69 -4.71 4.28
C VAL A 21 -11.84 -3.81 3.79
N ARG A 22 -11.89 -2.54 4.22
CA ARG A 22 -12.89 -1.57 3.76
C ARG A 22 -12.60 -0.98 2.39
N THR A 23 -11.43 -1.27 1.82
CA THR A 23 -10.99 -0.75 0.52
C THR A 23 -10.93 -1.94 -0.45
N PRO A 24 -11.98 -2.16 -1.27
CA PRO A 24 -11.99 -3.25 -2.24
C PRO A 24 -10.77 -3.19 -3.16
N SER A 25 -10.14 -4.35 -3.37
CA SER A 25 -8.91 -4.49 -4.15
C SER A 25 -8.89 -5.76 -5.01
N VAL A 26 -10.06 -6.35 -5.25
CA VAL A 26 -10.18 -7.65 -5.91
C VAL A 26 -9.54 -7.60 -7.29
N ASN A 27 -8.65 -8.56 -7.55
CA ASN A 27 -7.91 -8.66 -8.79
C ASN A 27 -8.85 -8.88 -10.00
N PRO A 28 -8.85 -7.98 -10.99
CA PRO A 28 -9.75 -8.05 -12.14
C PRO A 28 -9.44 -9.21 -13.10
N VAL A 29 -8.30 -9.90 -12.93
CA VAL A 29 -7.97 -11.13 -13.68
C VAL A 29 -8.65 -12.35 -13.07
N LEU A 30 -8.93 -12.33 -11.76
CA LEU A 30 -9.55 -13.44 -11.04
C LEU A 30 -11.08 -13.31 -10.99
N GLU A 31 -11.59 -12.08 -10.94
CA GLU A 31 -13.02 -11.79 -10.93
C GLU A 31 -13.36 -10.69 -11.94
N GLU A 32 -14.29 -10.98 -12.85
CA GLU A 32 -14.76 -10.00 -13.82
C GLU A 32 -15.41 -8.81 -13.10
N GLY A 33 -14.89 -7.61 -13.34
CA GLY A 33 -15.35 -6.40 -12.67
C GLY A 33 -14.73 -6.14 -11.29
N GLY A 34 -13.70 -6.90 -10.88
CA GLY A 34 -12.93 -6.60 -9.68
C GLY A 34 -12.35 -5.18 -9.68
N ASP A 35 -12.33 -4.53 -8.52
CA ASP A 35 -11.97 -3.12 -8.36
C ASP A 35 -10.51 -2.80 -8.73
N GLY A 36 -9.62 -3.81 -8.66
CA GLY A 36 -8.18 -3.64 -8.81
C GLY A 36 -7.53 -2.93 -7.62
N GLU A 37 -6.20 -2.94 -7.59
CA GLU A 37 -5.45 -2.55 -6.40
C GLU A 37 -5.22 -1.02 -6.28
N GLY A 38 -5.71 -0.21 -7.21
CA GLY A 38 -5.38 1.22 -7.29
C GLY A 38 -5.67 2.00 -6.01
N ALA A 39 -6.89 1.90 -5.47
CA ALA A 39 -7.28 2.63 -4.27
C ALA A 39 -6.50 2.18 -3.02
N VAL A 40 -6.28 0.87 -2.86
CA VAL A 40 -5.50 0.35 -1.73
C VAL A 40 -3.99 0.64 -1.88
N ALA A 41 -3.49 0.73 -3.11
CA ALA A 41 -2.11 1.11 -3.40
C ALA A 41 -1.82 2.57 -3.04
N GLU A 42 -2.75 3.49 -3.34
CA GLU A 42 -2.67 4.89 -2.91
C GLU A 42 -2.66 5.00 -1.38
N LEU A 43 -3.57 4.30 -0.71
CA LEU A 43 -3.66 4.28 0.75
C LEU A 43 -2.37 3.77 1.42
N ALA A 44 -1.82 2.66 0.91
CA ALA A 44 -0.55 2.12 1.39
C ALA A 44 0.63 3.08 1.15
N ALA A 45 0.65 3.77 0.00
CA ALA A 45 1.67 4.78 -0.29
C ALA A 45 1.58 5.96 0.68
N GLU A 46 0.39 6.47 0.99
CA GLU A 46 0.20 7.54 1.97
C GLU A 46 0.71 7.15 3.36
N TRP A 47 0.45 5.92 3.81
CA TRP A 47 0.95 5.42 5.10
C TRP A 47 2.47 5.33 5.10
N LEU A 48 3.06 4.78 4.04
CA LEU A 48 4.51 4.61 3.91
C LEU A 48 5.23 5.96 3.88
N ASP A 49 4.68 6.96 3.17
CA ASP A 49 5.20 8.33 3.17
C ASP A 49 5.14 8.96 4.57
N ALA A 50 3.99 8.84 5.26
CA ALA A 50 3.82 9.33 6.63
C ALA A 50 4.78 8.66 7.63
N TRP A 51 5.22 7.42 7.37
CA TRP A 51 6.21 6.70 8.18
C TRP A 51 7.67 6.95 7.77
N GLY A 52 7.91 7.84 6.80
CA GLY A 52 9.24 8.27 6.37
C GLY A 52 9.91 7.36 5.34
N TYR A 53 9.12 6.59 4.59
CA TYR A 53 9.60 5.90 3.39
C TYR A 53 9.40 6.80 2.16
N ARG A 54 10.02 6.42 1.04
CA ARG A 54 9.78 7.01 -0.28
C ARG A 54 8.99 6.02 -1.14
N PRO A 55 7.66 6.08 -1.13
CA PRO A 55 6.81 5.19 -1.94
C PRO A 55 6.73 5.63 -3.40
N ALA A 56 6.49 4.65 -4.28
CA ALA A 56 6.09 4.84 -5.66
C ALA A 56 5.03 3.80 -6.01
N THR A 57 3.91 4.24 -6.57
CA THR A 57 2.89 3.38 -7.17
C THR A 57 3.25 3.12 -8.63
N VAL A 58 3.11 1.87 -9.07
CA VAL A 58 3.43 1.45 -10.44
C VAL A 58 2.28 0.61 -10.98
N GLU A 59 1.61 1.09 -12.01
CA GLU A 59 0.66 0.29 -12.78
C GLU A 59 1.44 -0.70 -13.64
N VAL A 60 1.36 -1.99 -13.31
CA VAL A 60 2.11 -3.06 -14.00
C VAL A 60 1.29 -3.76 -15.08
N ALA A 61 -0.03 -3.63 -15.02
CA ALA A 61 -1.01 -3.99 -16.05
C ALA A 61 -2.28 -3.16 -15.80
N PRO A 62 -3.24 -3.07 -16.76
CA PRO A 62 -4.45 -2.27 -16.57
C PRO A 62 -5.19 -2.62 -15.27
N GLY A 63 -5.32 -1.66 -14.36
CA GLY A 63 -5.96 -1.86 -13.06
C GLY A 63 -5.13 -2.64 -12.03
N ARG A 64 -3.89 -3.04 -12.37
CA ARG A 64 -2.98 -3.80 -11.52
C ARG A 64 -1.84 -2.95 -11.01
N TYR A 65 -1.76 -2.75 -9.70
CA TYR A 65 -0.80 -1.82 -9.08
C TYR A 65 0.14 -2.49 -8.09
N ASN A 66 1.42 -2.13 -8.18
CA ASN A 66 2.41 -2.39 -7.14
C ASN A 66 2.74 -1.12 -6.36
N VAL A 67 3.01 -1.25 -5.05
CA VAL A 67 3.60 -0.18 -4.23
C VAL A 67 5.02 -0.57 -3.86
N VAL A 68 5.99 0.27 -4.23
CA VAL A 68 7.40 0.08 -3.88
C VAL A 68 7.86 1.24 -3.01
N ALA A 69 8.21 0.96 -1.76
CA ALA A 69 8.70 1.98 -0.84
C ALA A 69 10.11 1.67 -0.34
N ARG A 70 10.94 2.72 -0.27
CA ARG A 70 12.36 2.61 0.13
C ARG A 70 12.66 3.51 1.31
N ARG A 71 13.47 3.04 2.24
CA ARG A 71 14.07 3.85 3.32
C ARG A 71 15.54 3.45 3.49
N GLY A 72 16.41 4.44 3.66
CA GLY A 72 17.87 4.25 3.63
C GLY A 72 18.49 4.48 2.25
N GLY A 73 19.63 3.82 1.98
CA GLY A 73 20.41 3.95 0.74
C GLY A 73 21.93 3.75 0.88
N GLY A 74 22.41 3.05 1.92
CA GLY A 74 23.83 2.76 2.11
C GLY A 74 24.32 1.53 1.35
N ALA A 75 25.63 1.31 1.30
CA ALA A 75 26.28 0.20 0.57
C ALA A 75 26.15 -1.20 1.24
N GLY A 76 25.32 -1.32 2.27
CA GLY A 76 25.12 -2.57 2.99
C GLY A 76 24.06 -3.50 2.37
N PRO A 77 23.87 -4.71 2.93
CA PRO A 77 22.78 -5.60 2.54
C PRO A 77 21.41 -4.91 2.65
N SER A 78 20.50 -5.26 1.74
CA SER A 78 19.12 -4.75 1.73
C SER A 78 18.13 -5.83 2.21
N LEU A 79 17.10 -5.42 2.95
CA LEU A 79 15.96 -6.26 3.31
C LEU A 79 14.75 -5.86 2.46
N LEU A 80 14.12 -6.84 1.81
CA LEU A 80 12.84 -6.66 1.13
C LEU A 80 11.74 -7.33 1.94
N LEU A 81 10.75 -6.55 2.34
CA LEU A 81 9.47 -7.05 2.84
C LEU A 81 8.49 -7.04 1.66
N ASN A 82 7.81 -8.17 1.41
CA ASN A 82 6.91 -8.33 0.29
C ASN A 82 5.59 -8.96 0.74
N GLY A 83 4.50 -8.53 0.13
CA GLY A 83 3.13 -8.99 0.32
C GLY A 83 2.27 -8.55 -0.88
N HIS A 84 1.02 -9.01 -0.92
CA HIS A 84 0.04 -8.66 -1.95
C HIS A 84 -1.07 -7.78 -1.37
N LEU A 85 -1.73 -6.99 -2.24
CA LEU A 85 -2.82 -6.09 -1.87
C LEU A 85 -4.19 -6.59 -2.37
N ASP A 86 -4.21 -7.51 -3.35
CA ASP A 86 -5.39 -8.16 -3.93
C ASP A 86 -5.87 -9.42 -3.19
#